data_AF-A0A976CD40-F1
#
_entry.id   AF-A0A976CD40-F1
#
_cell.length_a   1.000
_cell.length_b   1.000
_cell.length_c   1.000
_cell.angle_alpha   90.00
_cell.angle_beta   90.00
_cell.angle_gamma   90.00
#
_symmetry.space_group_name_H-M   'P 1'
#
loop_
_entity.id
_entity.type
_entity.pdbx_description
1 polymer ?
#
loop_
_entity_poly.entity_id
_entity_poly.type
_entity_poly.pdbx_seq_one_letter_code
_entity_poly.pdbx_strand_id
1 'polypeptide(L)'
;MSKISLLLLLLSLFGFTKLQAQSQEPDSIVEKEIKEIYKKHYQLKTHSYKLLNDLRKIKNRILKTKSNLRFRVLDDLYYGNMAVGNKDSVEYYANEINKLYGYSGKKLKINHTLDKTLYQSENAVETILKEADKQQAIFINEAHDIFEHRLLTYELLVKLRQKGYKYLAVEMFINQDSLMNVRLYPIKHTYPYANEPFYNNLVRRAKELGYTLVAYEEDEGDPDSSFVNYKNVVIDNPQKQRDWTQAARLKERILKKDKNAKILVHAGYSHIYEKPTKHFVAMAHYFNLITGINPLTIDQASQHQIDKVDYQQVTDKFILKSDTITRFFLLRDKKTKEVWKPNEVKDQVDLFVFHTQKVPEYRRTFSNQPFVFGGHKFKKSDKVTLGETAVYPWLFEVTYLNEPRDATATYQIEIRNKKELEKIRVFYTKNAISKYGFVTQEGGYYYSFSNPTIKD
;
A
#
# COMPACT_ATOMS: atom_id res chain seq x y z
N MET A 1 40.05 29.32 60.18
CA MET A 1 40.04 28.75 58.82
C MET A 1 38.59 28.61 58.38
N SER A 2 38.14 29.51 57.49
CA SER A 2 36.72 29.69 57.18
C SER A 2 36.23 28.68 56.14
N LYS A 3 34.95 28.31 56.23
CA LYS A 3 34.22 27.35 55.38
C LYS A 3 34.17 27.70 53.88
N ILE A 4 34.89 28.73 53.44
CA ILE A 4 34.95 29.19 52.04
C ILE A 4 36.09 28.49 51.27
N SER A 5 37.15 28.04 51.95
CA SER A 5 38.29 27.39 51.29
C SER A 5 38.07 25.90 50.96
N LEU A 6 37.04 25.26 51.52
CA LEU A 6 36.70 23.86 51.21
C LEU A 6 35.74 23.72 50.02
N LEU A 7 34.99 24.77 49.67
CA LEU A 7 34.01 24.74 48.57
C LEU A 7 34.69 24.92 47.20
N LEU A 8 35.82 25.63 47.14
CA LEU A 8 36.61 25.80 45.92
C LEU A 8 37.49 24.57 45.58
N LEU A 9 37.78 23.69 46.54
CA LEU A 9 38.52 22.45 46.30
C LEU A 9 37.60 21.26 45.92
N LEU A 10 36.31 21.34 46.24
CA LEU A 10 35.31 20.33 45.84
C LEU A 10 34.73 20.57 44.43
N LEU A 11 34.85 21.79 43.90
CA LEU A 11 34.46 22.12 42.53
C LEU A 11 35.52 21.74 41.48
N SER A 12 36.75 21.37 41.88
CA SER A 12 37.77 20.83 40.97
C SER A 12 37.83 19.30 40.91
N LEU A 13 37.09 18.60 41.78
CA LEU A 13 37.07 17.13 41.88
C LEU A 13 35.80 16.48 41.31
N PHE A 14 34.75 17.24 41.02
CA PHE A 14 33.69 16.82 40.11
C PHE A 14 33.98 17.37 38.72
N GLY A 15 34.90 16.68 38.05
CA GLY A 15 35.27 16.96 36.68
C GLY A 15 34.04 17.10 35.80
N PHE A 16 34.08 18.14 34.96
CA PHE A 16 33.48 18.18 33.63
C PHE A 16 32.47 17.06 33.39
N THR A 17 31.22 17.28 33.78
CA THR A 17 30.14 16.79 32.94
C THR A 17 30.34 17.51 31.62
N LYS A 18 31.10 16.87 30.71
CA LYS A 18 30.86 17.05 29.29
C LYS A 18 29.35 16.92 29.16
N LEU A 19 28.64 18.04 28.98
CA LEU A 19 27.63 18.05 27.96
C LEU A 19 28.39 17.57 26.71
N GLN A 20 28.39 16.25 26.49
CA GLN A 20 28.48 15.73 25.15
C GLN A 20 27.24 16.30 24.47
N ALA A 21 27.35 17.53 23.97
CA ALA A 21 26.77 17.85 22.69
C ALA A 21 27.29 16.73 21.79
N GLN A 22 26.46 15.70 21.59
CA GLN A 22 26.75 14.60 20.70
C GLN A 22 26.91 15.29 19.35
N SER A 23 28.16 15.58 18.94
CA SER A 23 28.44 16.37 17.77
C SER A 23 27.73 15.69 16.62
N GLN A 24 26.68 16.32 16.11
CA GLN A 24 25.90 15.75 15.04
C GLN A 24 26.85 15.56 13.87
N GLU A 25 26.92 14.33 13.37
CA GLU A 25 27.76 14.02 12.22
C GLU A 25 27.38 14.93 11.04
N PRO A 26 28.34 15.49 10.31
CA PRO A 26 28.06 16.33 9.16
C PRO A 26 27.14 15.63 8.15
N ASP A 27 26.12 16.32 7.66
CA ASP A 27 25.16 15.78 6.69
C ASP A 27 25.86 15.22 5.44
N SER A 28 26.98 15.82 5.02
CA SER A 28 27.78 15.37 3.87
C SER A 28 28.35 13.96 4.03
N ILE A 29 28.65 13.51 5.26
CA ILE A 29 29.14 12.15 5.52
C ILE A 29 28.00 11.15 5.36
N VAL A 30 26.84 11.46 5.94
CA VAL A 30 25.63 10.63 5.82
C VAL A 30 25.19 10.54 4.37
N GLU A 31 25.22 11.65 3.62
CA GLU A 31 24.92 11.66 2.19
C GLU A 31 25.85 10.79 1.35
N LYS A 32 27.16 10.85 1.63
CA LYS A 32 28.14 10.01 0.93
C LYS A 32 27.84 8.54 1.15
N GLU A 33 27.52 8.14 2.38
CA GLU A 33 27.18 6.76 2.72
C GLU A 33 25.86 6.31 2.07
N ILE A 34 24.82 7.16 2.06
CA ILE A 34 23.57 6.89 1.34
C ILE A 34 23.85 6.63 -0.15
N LYS A 35 24.69 7.46 -0.79
CA LYS A 35 25.05 7.30 -2.21
C LYS A 35 25.81 5.99 -2.46
N GLU A 36 26.74 5.62 -1.59
CA GLU A 36 27.46 4.34 -1.69
C GLU A 36 26.53 3.13 -1.50
N ILE A 37 25.56 3.20 -0.58
CA ILE A 37 24.53 2.17 -0.44
C ILE A 37 23.72 2.05 -1.74
N TYR A 38 23.19 3.14 -2.29
CA TYR A 38 22.44 3.07 -3.56
C TYR A 38 23.31 2.57 -4.72
N LYS A 39 24.58 2.98 -4.80
CA LYS A 39 25.52 2.51 -5.82
C LYS A 39 25.78 1.00 -5.72
N LYS A 40 25.97 0.49 -4.50
CA LYS A 40 26.11 -0.95 -4.22
C LYS A 40 24.88 -1.74 -4.69
N HIS A 41 23.69 -1.15 -4.57
CA HIS A 41 22.43 -1.77 -4.98
C HIS A 41 21.97 -1.37 -6.38
N TYR A 42 22.72 -0.59 -7.15
CA TYR A 42 22.28 -0.08 -8.45
C TYR A 42 21.93 -1.20 -9.46
N GLN A 43 22.71 -2.29 -9.44
CA GLN A 43 22.44 -3.47 -10.26
C GLN A 43 21.32 -4.37 -9.69
N LEU A 44 21.04 -4.25 -8.39
CA LEU A 44 19.93 -4.88 -7.70
C LEU A 44 18.75 -3.90 -7.72
N LYS A 45 18.06 -3.79 -8.86
CA LYS A 45 16.86 -2.95 -9.09
C LYS A 45 16.13 -2.63 -7.77
N THR A 46 15.86 -1.35 -7.52
CA THR A 46 15.42 -0.73 -6.25
C THR A 46 14.44 -1.56 -5.38
N HIS A 47 14.50 -1.38 -4.05
CA HIS A 47 13.66 -2.07 -3.04
C HIS A 47 13.98 -3.56 -2.75
N SER A 48 15.23 -4.00 -2.91
CA SER A 48 15.63 -5.33 -2.45
C SER A 48 15.62 -5.44 -0.92
N TYR A 49 15.41 -6.65 -0.39
CA TYR A 49 15.48 -6.89 1.05
C TYR A 49 16.85 -6.51 1.63
N LYS A 50 17.91 -6.68 0.84
CA LYS A 50 19.28 -6.29 1.19
C LYS A 50 19.45 -4.77 1.28
N LEU A 51 18.91 -4.02 0.32
CA LEU A 51 18.89 -2.55 0.37
C LEU A 51 18.18 -2.05 1.62
N LEU A 52 16.98 -2.60 1.90
CA LEU A 52 16.21 -2.25 3.09
C LEU A 52 17.04 -2.44 4.38
N ASN A 53 17.75 -3.55 4.49
CA ASN A 53 18.60 -3.84 5.65
C ASN A 53 19.82 -2.91 5.75
N ASP A 54 20.46 -2.57 4.63
CA ASP A 54 21.57 -1.61 4.63
C ASP A 54 21.10 -0.18 5.02
N LEU A 55 19.94 0.28 4.54
CA LEU A 55 19.36 1.56 4.95
C LEU A 55 18.98 1.59 6.44
N ARG A 56 18.46 0.48 6.97
CA ARG A 56 18.12 0.36 8.41
C ARG A 56 19.33 0.51 9.32
N LYS A 57 20.53 0.10 8.90
CA LYS A 57 21.78 0.26 9.68
C LYS A 57 22.10 1.72 9.97
N ILE A 58 21.73 2.63 9.07
CA ILE A 58 22.00 4.06 9.19
C ILE A 58 20.76 4.91 9.51
N LYS A 59 19.59 4.29 9.73
CA LYS A 59 18.30 4.99 9.92
C LYS A 59 18.35 6.13 10.95
N ASN A 60 19.01 5.93 12.09
CA ASN A 60 19.04 6.92 13.16
C ASN A 60 19.84 8.17 12.78
N ARG A 61 20.87 8.01 11.93
CA ARG A 61 21.67 9.11 11.38
C ARG A 61 20.87 9.84 10.30
N ILE A 62 20.17 9.09 9.46
CA ILE A 62 19.25 9.63 8.44
C ILE A 62 18.13 10.47 9.06
N LEU A 63 17.51 10.01 10.14
CA LEU A 63 16.43 10.75 10.80
C LEU A 63 16.89 12.10 11.37
N LYS A 64 18.18 12.26 11.63
CA LYS A 64 18.78 13.50 12.14
C LYS A 64 19.27 14.43 11.03
N THR A 65 19.53 13.91 9.83
CA THR A 65 20.06 14.71 8.72
C THR A 65 19.04 15.71 8.16
N LYS A 66 19.54 16.80 7.58
CA LYS A 66 18.76 17.74 6.78
C LYS A 66 18.94 17.56 5.27
N SER A 67 19.65 16.51 4.85
CA SER A 67 19.86 16.19 3.44
C SER A 67 18.54 16.06 2.66
N ASN A 68 18.55 16.50 1.41
CA ASN A 68 17.47 16.23 0.45
C ASN A 68 17.29 14.73 0.15
N LEU A 69 18.31 13.89 0.37
CA LEU A 69 18.23 12.44 0.23
C LEU A 69 17.43 11.78 1.35
N ARG A 70 17.19 12.48 2.47
CA ARG A 70 16.42 11.95 3.61
C ARG A 70 15.04 11.48 3.17
N PHE A 71 14.35 12.27 2.34
CA PHE A 71 13.01 11.91 1.86
C PHE A 71 13.05 10.59 1.10
N ARG A 72 13.94 10.48 0.10
CA ARG A 72 14.11 9.26 -0.70
C ARG A 72 14.37 8.03 0.18
N VAL A 73 15.24 8.13 1.18
CA VAL A 73 15.50 6.99 2.07
C VAL A 73 14.30 6.65 2.94
N LEU A 74 13.58 7.64 3.46
CA LEU A 74 12.36 7.36 4.24
C LEU A 74 11.28 6.70 3.37
N ASP A 75 11.19 7.10 2.10
CA ASP A 75 10.29 6.50 1.11
C ASP A 75 10.67 5.04 0.82
N ASP A 76 11.95 4.76 0.55
CA ASP A 76 12.48 3.40 0.39
C ASP A 76 12.29 2.54 1.66
N LEU A 77 12.43 3.13 2.85
CA LEU A 77 12.15 2.47 4.12
C LEU A 77 10.64 2.20 4.27
N TYR A 78 9.78 3.14 3.91
CA TYR A 78 8.33 2.96 3.95
C TYR A 78 7.89 1.82 3.02
N TYR A 79 8.22 1.88 1.73
CA TYR A 79 7.84 0.85 0.75
C TYR A 79 8.59 -0.47 0.92
N GLY A 80 9.85 -0.44 1.37
CA GLY A 80 10.59 -1.65 1.68
C GLY A 80 9.99 -2.42 2.86
N ASN A 81 9.59 -1.73 3.93
CA ASN A 81 8.87 -2.35 5.05
C ASN A 81 7.48 -2.84 4.65
N MET A 82 6.83 -2.12 3.74
CA MET A 82 5.56 -2.51 3.14
C MET A 82 5.68 -3.85 2.42
N ALA A 83 6.69 -3.97 1.54
CA ALA A 83 6.96 -5.21 0.81
C ALA A 83 7.16 -6.38 1.78
N VAL A 84 7.98 -6.24 2.81
CA VAL A 84 8.29 -7.36 3.73
C VAL A 84 7.24 -7.61 4.82
N GLY A 85 6.08 -6.95 4.76
CA GLY A 85 5.00 -7.15 5.73
C GLY A 85 5.30 -6.63 7.14
N ASN A 86 6.24 -5.69 7.30
CA ASN A 86 6.61 -5.11 8.59
C ASN A 86 5.75 -3.87 8.90
N LYS A 87 4.47 -4.11 9.24
CA LYS A 87 3.44 -3.07 9.43
C LYS A 87 3.81 -2.01 10.48
N ASP A 88 4.43 -2.41 11.59
CA ASP A 88 4.87 -1.49 12.65
C ASP A 88 5.83 -0.42 12.12
N SER A 89 6.75 -0.84 11.24
CA SER A 89 7.73 0.07 10.63
C SER A 89 7.10 0.95 9.56
N VAL A 90 6.10 0.44 8.82
CA VAL A 90 5.36 1.22 7.82
C VAL A 90 4.65 2.41 8.49
N GLU A 91 3.91 2.19 9.58
CA GLU A 91 3.23 3.28 10.32
C GLU A 91 4.25 4.29 10.86
N TYR A 92 5.41 3.83 11.34
CA TYR A 92 6.48 4.71 11.80
C TYR A 92 7.01 5.61 10.68
N TYR A 93 7.42 5.05 9.54
CA TYR A 93 8.01 5.84 8.45
C TYR A 93 6.98 6.73 7.74
N ALA A 94 5.72 6.30 7.64
CA ALA A 94 4.63 7.16 7.17
C ALA A 94 4.51 8.44 8.02
N ASN A 95 4.59 8.31 9.35
CA ASN A 95 4.56 9.44 10.26
C ASN A 95 5.78 10.35 10.11
N GLU A 96 6.97 9.79 9.90
CA GLU A 96 8.19 10.58 9.65
C GLU A 96 8.12 11.35 8.33
N ILE A 97 7.58 10.75 7.27
CA ILE A 97 7.35 11.41 5.98
C ILE A 97 6.32 12.55 6.15
N ASN A 98 5.20 12.29 6.83
CA ASN A 98 4.17 13.30 7.08
C ASN A 98 4.73 14.53 7.81
N LYS A 99 5.62 14.33 8.79
CA LYS A 99 6.31 15.42 9.49
C LYS A 99 7.16 16.27 8.55
N LEU A 100 7.84 15.67 7.57
CA LEU A 100 8.66 16.40 6.60
C LEU A 100 7.82 17.33 5.70
N TYR A 101 6.62 16.89 5.32
CA TYR A 101 5.69 17.70 4.52
C TYR A 101 4.88 18.70 5.35
N GLY A 102 5.09 18.77 6.67
CA GLY A 102 4.24 19.59 7.55
C GLY A 102 2.78 19.13 7.58
N TYR A 103 2.51 17.90 7.15
CA TYR A 103 1.17 17.32 7.19
C TYR A 103 0.88 16.94 8.64
N SER A 104 0.03 17.71 9.30
CA SER A 104 -0.35 17.50 10.70
C SER A 104 -1.27 16.29 10.92
N GLY A 105 -1.57 15.52 9.87
CA GLY A 105 -2.43 14.34 9.97
C GLY A 105 -3.86 14.70 10.38
N LYS A 106 -4.40 15.82 9.86
CA LYS A 106 -5.74 16.31 10.22
C LYS A 106 -6.73 15.14 10.14
N LYS A 107 -7.26 14.76 11.29
CA LYS A 107 -8.22 13.68 11.38
C LYS A 107 -9.54 14.12 10.76
N LEU A 108 -10.10 13.26 9.90
CA LEU A 108 -11.45 13.40 9.39
C LEU A 108 -12.42 13.22 10.54
N LYS A 109 -13.38 14.12 10.64
CA LYS A 109 -14.39 14.08 11.70
C LYS A 109 -15.60 13.31 11.22
N ILE A 110 -16.06 12.38 12.05
CA ILE A 110 -17.40 11.84 11.89
C ILE A 110 -18.37 12.85 12.52
N ASN A 111 -19.36 13.31 11.76
CA ASN A 111 -20.46 14.08 12.34
C ASN A 111 -21.12 13.19 13.41
N HIS A 112 -21.21 13.66 14.67
CA HIS A 112 -21.65 12.89 15.86
C HIS A 112 -23.04 12.22 15.76
N THR A 113 -23.72 12.34 14.62
CA THR A 113 -25.10 11.91 14.34
C THR A 113 -25.19 10.60 13.55
N LEU A 114 -24.09 9.84 13.36
CA LEU A 114 -24.17 8.51 12.75
C LEU A 114 -24.90 7.53 13.68
N ASP A 115 -26.22 7.45 13.52
CA ASP A 115 -27.10 6.59 14.29
C ASP A 115 -27.99 5.68 13.43
N LYS A 116 -28.34 4.50 13.96
CA LYS A 116 -29.18 3.50 13.26
C LYS A 116 -30.60 3.97 12.99
N THR A 117 -31.10 4.96 13.72
CA THR A 117 -32.41 5.57 13.43
C THR A 117 -32.38 6.34 12.11
N LEU A 118 -31.24 6.95 11.76
CA LEU A 118 -31.06 7.79 10.58
C LEU A 118 -30.41 7.05 9.40
N TYR A 119 -29.47 6.14 9.69
CA TYR A 119 -28.69 5.43 8.69
C TYR A 119 -28.93 3.92 8.74
N GLN A 120 -28.80 3.27 7.59
CA GLN A 120 -28.73 1.82 7.46
C GLN A 120 -27.40 1.41 6.83
N SER A 121 -26.83 0.30 7.29
CA SER A 121 -25.68 -0.30 6.63
C SER A 121 -26.12 -1.12 5.42
N GLU A 122 -25.36 -1.03 4.34
CA GLU A 122 -25.57 -1.81 3.11
C GLU A 122 -24.28 -2.51 2.71
N ASN A 123 -24.41 -3.66 2.07
CA ASN A 123 -23.30 -4.39 1.49
C ASN A 123 -22.66 -3.54 0.37
N ALA A 124 -21.40 -3.13 0.57
CA ALA A 124 -20.72 -2.25 -0.38
C ALA A 124 -20.48 -2.96 -1.72
N VAL A 125 -20.11 -4.24 -1.71
CA VAL A 125 -19.86 -5.02 -2.93
C VAL A 125 -21.14 -5.10 -3.78
N GLU A 126 -22.28 -5.42 -3.18
CA GLU A 126 -23.56 -5.48 -3.89
C GLU A 126 -23.98 -4.12 -4.45
N THR A 127 -23.78 -3.05 -3.66
CA THR A 127 -24.13 -1.69 -4.11
C THR A 127 -23.28 -1.26 -5.30
N ILE A 128 -21.96 -1.46 -5.22
CA ILE A 128 -21.03 -1.13 -6.31
C ILE A 128 -21.40 -1.91 -7.58
N LEU A 129 -21.74 -3.18 -7.46
CA LEU A 129 -22.13 -4.03 -8.60
C LEU A 129 -23.44 -3.61 -9.25
N LYS A 130 -24.38 -3.05 -8.47
CA LYS A 130 -25.62 -2.47 -9.00
C LYS A 130 -25.33 -1.18 -9.77
N GLU A 131 -24.48 -0.31 -9.24
CA GLU A 131 -24.07 0.90 -9.95
C GLU A 131 -23.25 0.56 -11.21
N ALA A 132 -22.40 -0.45 -11.15
CA ALA A 132 -21.54 -0.90 -12.25
C ALA A 132 -22.29 -1.21 -13.57
N ASP A 133 -23.58 -1.53 -13.51
CA ASP A 133 -24.41 -1.76 -14.70
C ASP A 133 -24.55 -0.49 -15.56
N LYS A 134 -24.62 0.67 -14.92
CA LYS A 134 -24.82 1.99 -15.56
C LYS A 134 -23.51 2.71 -15.86
N GLN A 135 -22.38 2.17 -15.40
CA GLN A 135 -21.10 2.85 -15.41
C GLN A 135 -20.17 2.24 -16.45
N GLN A 136 -19.39 3.11 -17.10
CA GLN A 136 -18.32 2.72 -18.01
C GLN A 136 -16.96 2.67 -17.30
N ALA A 137 -16.77 3.46 -16.26
CA ALA A 137 -15.54 3.50 -15.48
C ALA A 137 -15.85 3.46 -13.99
N ILE A 138 -15.08 2.66 -13.24
CA ILE A 138 -15.11 2.62 -11.78
C ILE A 138 -13.70 2.91 -11.27
N PHE A 139 -13.55 3.89 -10.40
CA PHE A 139 -12.29 4.31 -9.81
C PHE A 139 -12.37 4.06 -8.30
N ILE A 140 -11.51 3.16 -7.79
CA ILE A 140 -11.45 2.79 -6.38
C ILE A 140 -10.09 3.20 -5.83
N ASN A 141 -10.05 3.89 -4.70
CA ASN A 141 -8.77 4.27 -4.11
C ASN A 141 -8.23 3.28 -3.07
N GLU A 142 -6.98 3.45 -2.66
CA GLU A 142 -6.34 2.81 -1.51
C GLU A 142 -5.43 3.80 -0.77
N ALA A 143 -5.24 3.57 0.53
CA ALA A 143 -4.02 3.98 1.21
C ALA A 143 -2.96 2.89 1.01
N HIS A 144 -1.77 3.24 0.52
CA HIS A 144 -0.76 2.26 0.07
C HIS A 144 -0.27 1.35 1.20
N ASP A 145 -0.21 1.85 2.43
CA ASP A 145 0.16 1.13 3.65
C ASP A 145 -0.93 0.21 4.19
N ILE A 146 -2.13 0.25 3.62
CA ILE A 146 -3.28 -0.53 4.07
C ILE A 146 -3.65 -1.53 2.97
N PHE A 147 -3.01 -2.69 3.06
CA PHE A 147 -3.15 -3.78 2.08
C PHE A 147 -4.59 -4.29 1.99
N GLU A 148 -5.37 -4.07 3.05
CA GLU A 148 -6.78 -4.35 3.15
C GLU A 148 -7.63 -3.71 2.04
N HIS A 149 -7.22 -2.56 1.51
CA HIS A 149 -7.96 -1.86 0.47
C HIS A 149 -7.99 -2.60 -0.87
N ARG A 150 -6.96 -3.42 -1.13
CA ARG A 150 -6.87 -4.23 -2.34
C ARG A 150 -7.94 -5.32 -2.38
N LEU A 151 -8.46 -5.70 -1.22
CA LEU A 151 -9.41 -6.79 -1.09
C LEU A 151 -10.81 -6.42 -1.57
N LEU A 152 -11.22 -5.15 -1.44
CA LEU A 152 -12.49 -4.69 -2.05
C LEU A 152 -12.44 -4.85 -3.57
N THR A 153 -11.36 -4.35 -4.20
CA THR A 153 -11.17 -4.46 -5.65
C THR A 153 -11.09 -5.93 -6.06
N TYR A 154 -10.37 -6.75 -5.29
CA TYR A 154 -10.26 -8.19 -5.51
C TYR A 154 -11.62 -8.89 -5.53
N GLU A 155 -12.48 -8.65 -4.52
CA GLU A 155 -13.80 -9.29 -4.42
C GLU A 155 -14.75 -8.87 -5.56
N LEU A 156 -14.55 -7.67 -6.11
CA LEU A 156 -15.32 -7.16 -7.24
C LEU A 156 -14.93 -7.79 -8.58
N LEU A 157 -13.67 -8.21 -8.78
CA LEU A 157 -13.15 -8.63 -10.09
C LEU A 157 -14.02 -9.67 -10.80
N VAL A 158 -14.47 -10.73 -10.11
CA VAL A 158 -15.24 -11.80 -10.76
C VAL A 158 -16.57 -11.27 -11.31
N LYS A 159 -17.32 -10.56 -10.47
CA LYS A 159 -18.66 -10.07 -10.81
C LYS A 159 -18.60 -8.87 -11.76
N LEU A 160 -17.58 -8.01 -11.66
CA LEU A 160 -17.33 -6.95 -12.64
C LEU A 160 -16.96 -7.53 -14.01
N ARG A 161 -16.16 -8.60 -14.06
CA ARG A 161 -15.84 -9.28 -15.33
C ARG A 161 -17.09 -9.79 -16.04
N GLN A 162 -18.02 -10.38 -15.29
CA GLN A 162 -19.32 -10.82 -15.80
C GLN A 162 -20.18 -9.66 -16.31
N LYS A 163 -20.02 -8.46 -15.74
CA LYS A 163 -20.68 -7.21 -16.18
C LYS A 163 -19.96 -6.50 -17.33
N GLY A 164 -18.93 -7.12 -17.91
CA GLY A 164 -18.22 -6.62 -19.09
C GLY A 164 -16.99 -5.76 -18.80
N TYR A 165 -16.62 -5.53 -17.54
CA TYR A 165 -15.37 -4.87 -17.19
C TYR A 165 -14.20 -5.77 -17.59
N LYS A 166 -13.38 -5.32 -18.54
CA LYS A 166 -12.29 -6.13 -19.12
C LYS A 166 -10.93 -5.45 -19.05
N TYR A 167 -10.86 -4.19 -18.63
CA TYR A 167 -9.61 -3.48 -18.39
C TYR A 167 -9.43 -3.23 -16.91
N LEU A 168 -8.24 -3.57 -16.40
CA LEU A 168 -7.81 -3.21 -15.06
C LEU A 168 -6.58 -2.32 -15.17
N ALA A 169 -6.69 -1.10 -14.67
CA ALA A 169 -5.58 -0.16 -14.55
C ALA A 169 -5.26 -0.01 -13.06
N VAL A 170 -4.01 -0.21 -12.66
CA VAL A 170 -3.60 -0.08 -11.25
C VAL A 170 -2.38 0.82 -11.12
N GLU A 171 -2.34 1.63 -10.06
CA GLU A 171 -1.27 2.61 -9.75
C GLU A 171 0.02 1.90 -9.37
N MET A 172 0.62 1.21 -10.33
CA MET A 172 1.84 0.43 -10.19
C MET A 172 2.45 0.25 -11.58
N PHE A 173 1.61 0.07 -12.59
CA PHE A 173 2.08 -0.26 -13.93
C PHE A 173 2.56 0.98 -14.69
N ILE A 174 3.88 1.03 -14.85
CA ILE A 174 4.62 1.96 -15.70
C ILE A 174 4.87 1.39 -17.10
N ASN A 175 5.31 2.22 -18.03
CA ASN A 175 5.46 1.88 -19.46
C ASN A 175 6.67 0.99 -19.80
N GLN A 176 7.28 0.32 -18.82
CA GLN A 176 8.54 -0.42 -19.00
C GLN A 176 8.36 -1.92 -19.20
N ASP A 177 7.16 -2.47 -18.98
CA ASP A 177 6.90 -3.89 -19.12
C ASP A 177 6.01 -4.23 -20.33
N SER A 178 6.64 -4.47 -21.48
CA SER A 178 5.97 -4.87 -22.72
C SER A 178 5.30 -6.25 -22.65
N LEU A 179 5.69 -7.09 -21.69
CA LEU A 179 5.23 -8.48 -21.56
C LEU A 179 4.20 -8.67 -20.43
N MET A 180 3.79 -7.58 -19.77
CA MET A 180 2.81 -7.59 -18.66
C MET A 180 1.50 -8.31 -19.04
N ASN A 181 1.00 -8.08 -20.25
CA ASN A 181 -0.22 -8.73 -20.73
C ASN A 181 0.00 -10.14 -21.30
N VAL A 182 1.24 -10.58 -21.46
CA VAL A 182 1.58 -11.95 -21.88
C VAL A 182 1.78 -12.86 -20.67
N ARG A 183 2.49 -12.38 -19.64
CA ARG A 183 2.72 -13.15 -18.41
C ARG A 183 1.48 -13.20 -17.52
N LEU A 184 1.38 -14.26 -16.71
CA LEU A 184 0.31 -14.43 -15.71
C LEU A 184 0.67 -13.88 -14.33
N TYR A 185 1.90 -13.39 -14.17
CA TYR A 185 2.46 -12.96 -12.89
C TYR A 185 3.27 -11.66 -13.03
N PRO A 186 3.30 -10.84 -11.98
CA PRO A 186 4.17 -9.68 -11.89
C PRO A 186 5.60 -10.07 -11.51
N ILE A 187 6.56 -9.23 -11.89
CA ILE A 187 7.99 -9.42 -11.64
C ILE A 187 8.46 -8.41 -10.58
N LYS A 188 9.21 -8.89 -9.58
CA LYS A 188 9.85 -8.09 -8.54
C LYS A 188 10.66 -6.94 -9.16
N HIS A 189 10.69 -5.80 -8.48
CA HIS A 189 11.48 -4.62 -8.87
C HIS A 189 11.18 -4.03 -10.26
N THR A 190 10.10 -4.46 -10.92
CA THR A 190 9.69 -3.90 -12.23
C THR A 190 8.79 -2.68 -12.06
N TYR A 191 8.20 -2.51 -10.88
CA TYR A 191 7.24 -1.46 -10.57
C TYR A 191 7.45 -0.93 -9.13
N PRO A 192 7.01 0.30 -8.81
CA PRO A 192 7.12 0.87 -7.47
C PRO A 192 6.56 -0.04 -6.35
N TYR A 193 5.45 -0.72 -6.62
CA TYR A 193 4.80 -1.65 -5.67
C TYR A 193 4.93 -3.12 -6.05
N ALA A 194 5.81 -3.43 -7.02
CA ALA A 194 6.00 -4.79 -7.53
C ALA A 194 6.39 -5.79 -6.45
N ASN A 195 6.94 -5.36 -5.31
CA ASN A 195 7.36 -6.27 -4.24
C ASN A 195 6.27 -6.53 -3.20
N GLU A 196 5.12 -5.88 -3.27
CA GLU A 196 4.04 -6.05 -2.29
C GLU A 196 3.11 -7.22 -2.70
N PRO A 197 3.02 -8.31 -1.92
CA PRO A 197 2.27 -9.50 -2.33
C PRO A 197 0.79 -9.27 -2.64
N PHE A 198 0.06 -8.48 -1.86
CA PHE A 198 -1.39 -8.32 -2.01
C PHE A 198 -1.77 -7.64 -3.34
N TYR A 199 -1.03 -6.61 -3.73
CA TYR A 199 -1.17 -5.90 -5.00
C TYR A 199 -0.96 -6.87 -6.16
N ASN A 200 0.07 -7.69 -6.05
CA ASN A 200 0.42 -8.66 -7.08
C ASN A 200 -0.59 -9.80 -7.20
N ASN A 201 -1.22 -10.20 -6.10
CA ASN A 201 -2.28 -11.20 -6.16
C ASN A 201 -3.57 -10.64 -6.76
N LEU A 202 -3.88 -9.36 -6.54
CA LEU A 202 -4.95 -8.67 -7.30
C LEU A 202 -4.66 -8.74 -8.81
N VAL A 203 -3.42 -8.50 -9.21
CA VAL A 203 -2.98 -8.59 -10.61
C VAL A 203 -3.12 -10.01 -11.16
N ARG A 204 -2.61 -11.03 -10.47
CA ARG A 204 -2.75 -12.44 -10.87
C ARG A 204 -4.21 -12.82 -11.08
N ARG A 205 -5.08 -12.42 -10.15
CA ARG A 205 -6.51 -12.71 -10.26
C ARG A 205 -7.14 -12.05 -11.47
N ALA A 206 -6.80 -10.79 -11.73
CA ALA A 206 -7.30 -10.10 -12.91
C ALA A 206 -6.85 -10.83 -14.19
N LYS A 207 -5.60 -11.28 -14.26
CA LYS A 207 -5.06 -12.08 -15.37
C LYS A 207 -5.79 -13.41 -15.54
N GLU A 208 -6.01 -14.16 -14.47
CA GLU A 208 -6.79 -15.41 -14.48
C GLU A 208 -8.20 -15.21 -15.04
N LEU A 209 -8.83 -14.09 -14.71
CA LEU A 209 -10.17 -13.72 -15.17
C LEU A 209 -10.17 -13.09 -16.58
N GLY A 210 -9.02 -13.00 -17.24
CA GLY A 210 -8.86 -12.46 -18.58
C GLY A 210 -9.09 -10.94 -18.66
N TYR A 211 -8.70 -10.19 -17.63
CA TYR A 211 -8.55 -8.75 -17.73
C TYR A 211 -7.31 -8.39 -18.56
N THR A 212 -7.42 -7.33 -19.34
CA THR A 212 -6.27 -6.63 -19.92
C THR A 212 -5.75 -5.61 -18.91
N LEU A 213 -4.48 -5.74 -18.54
CA LEU A 213 -3.81 -4.81 -17.63
C LEU A 213 -3.38 -3.57 -18.40
N VAL A 214 -3.54 -2.39 -17.80
CA VAL A 214 -3.21 -1.12 -18.43
C VAL A 214 -2.23 -0.36 -17.56
N ALA A 215 -1.06 -0.10 -18.12
CA ALA A 215 -0.08 0.80 -17.54
C ALA A 215 -0.56 2.24 -17.71
N TYR A 216 -0.77 2.94 -16.60
CA TYR A 216 -1.18 4.34 -16.58
C TYR A 216 -0.26 5.21 -15.73
N GLU A 217 0.54 4.62 -14.85
CA GLU A 217 1.46 5.33 -13.98
C GLU A 217 2.62 5.95 -14.76
N GLU A 218 3.09 7.11 -14.30
CA GLU A 218 4.28 7.82 -14.81
C GLU A 218 5.57 7.22 -14.21
N ASP A 219 6.68 7.27 -14.93
CA ASP A 219 8.01 6.92 -14.40
C ASP A 219 9.07 7.97 -14.73
N GLU A 220 10.22 7.90 -14.07
CA GLU A 220 11.36 8.76 -14.37
C GLU A 220 11.81 8.59 -15.84
N GLY A 221 11.97 9.71 -16.54
CA GLY A 221 12.41 9.73 -17.94
C GLY A 221 11.33 9.37 -18.96
N ASP A 222 10.07 9.35 -18.54
CA ASP A 222 8.92 9.07 -19.41
C ASP A 222 8.76 10.17 -20.49
N PRO A 223 8.84 9.82 -21.78
CA PRO A 223 8.76 10.81 -22.87
C PRO A 223 7.35 11.40 -23.03
N ASP A 224 6.32 10.74 -22.48
CA ASP A 224 4.95 11.25 -22.53
C ASP A 224 4.70 12.34 -21.46
N SER A 225 5.62 12.48 -20.50
CA SER A 225 5.52 13.41 -19.39
C SER A 225 5.96 14.82 -19.79
N SER A 226 5.08 15.50 -20.51
CA SER A 226 5.24 16.92 -20.83
C SER A 226 4.19 17.78 -20.13
N PHE A 227 4.55 19.01 -19.77
CA PHE A 227 3.57 19.99 -19.31
C PHE A 227 2.66 20.36 -20.47
N VAL A 228 1.38 20.03 -20.37
CA VAL A 228 0.36 20.34 -21.37
C VAL A 228 -0.71 21.21 -20.74
N ASN A 229 -1.08 22.32 -21.35
CA ASN A 229 -2.32 23.01 -20.97
C ASN A 229 -3.47 22.43 -21.78
N TYR A 230 -4.58 22.10 -21.12
CA TYR A 230 -5.76 21.56 -21.80
C TYR A 230 -7.03 22.31 -21.41
N LYS A 231 -7.68 22.90 -22.43
CA LYS A 231 -8.84 23.78 -22.25
C LYS A 231 -8.54 24.84 -21.17
N ASN A 232 -9.34 24.85 -20.10
CA ASN A 232 -9.26 25.83 -19.01
C ASN A 232 -8.46 25.32 -17.80
N VAL A 233 -7.77 24.18 -17.92
CA VAL A 233 -6.95 23.63 -16.83
C VAL A 233 -5.48 23.90 -17.09
N VAL A 234 -4.87 24.64 -16.17
CA VAL A 234 -3.44 24.94 -16.15
C VAL A 234 -2.71 23.83 -15.40
N ILE A 235 -1.76 23.19 -16.08
CA ILE A 235 -0.89 22.16 -15.52
C ILE A 235 0.46 22.81 -15.21
N ASP A 236 0.57 23.36 -14.01
CA ASP A 236 1.68 24.20 -13.56
C ASP A 236 2.56 23.56 -12.49
N ASN A 237 2.33 22.28 -12.15
CA ASN A 237 3.10 21.57 -11.15
C ASN A 237 3.15 20.06 -11.41
N PRO A 238 4.13 19.34 -10.81
CA PRO A 238 4.32 17.90 -11.03
C PRO A 238 3.11 17.04 -10.65
N GLN A 239 2.36 17.39 -9.59
CA GLN A 239 1.18 16.62 -9.21
C GLN A 239 0.11 16.69 -10.31
N LYS A 240 -0.23 17.88 -10.78
CA LYS A 240 -1.22 18.04 -11.87
C LYS A 240 -0.76 17.34 -13.15
N GLN A 241 0.54 17.38 -13.44
CA GLN A 241 1.12 16.72 -14.61
C GLN A 241 0.98 15.20 -14.54
N ARG A 242 1.29 14.60 -13.38
CA ARG A 242 1.14 13.17 -13.14
C ARG A 242 -0.30 12.72 -13.34
N ASP A 243 -1.25 13.34 -12.65
CA ASP A 243 -2.68 13.00 -12.73
C ASP A 243 -3.27 13.19 -14.15
N TRP A 244 -2.82 14.21 -14.87
CA TRP A 244 -3.16 14.41 -16.27
C TRP A 244 -2.65 13.28 -17.16
N THR A 245 -1.38 12.93 -17.03
CA THR A 245 -0.72 11.89 -17.82
C THR A 245 -1.39 10.54 -17.59
N GLN A 246 -1.68 10.22 -16.32
CA GLN A 246 -2.43 9.05 -15.91
C GLN A 246 -3.81 8.98 -16.61
N ALA A 247 -4.59 10.08 -16.59
CA ALA A 247 -5.89 10.14 -17.23
C ALA A 247 -5.80 10.01 -18.77
N ALA A 248 -4.85 10.73 -19.39
CA ALA A 248 -4.60 10.68 -20.83
C ALA A 248 -4.23 9.27 -21.29
N ARG A 249 -3.46 8.52 -20.49
CA ARG A 249 -3.10 7.13 -20.79
C ARG A 249 -4.30 6.20 -20.77
N LEU A 250 -5.21 6.35 -19.81
CA LEU A 250 -6.45 5.57 -19.82
C LEU A 250 -7.24 5.79 -21.11
N LYS A 251 -7.34 7.04 -21.57
CA LYS A 251 -7.99 7.38 -22.84
C LYS A 251 -7.25 6.78 -24.05
N GLU A 252 -5.95 7.05 -24.20
CA GLU A 252 -5.19 6.64 -25.39
C GLU A 252 -5.02 5.12 -25.49
N ARG A 253 -4.82 4.44 -24.36
CA ARG A 253 -4.50 3.01 -24.32
C ARG A 253 -5.75 2.13 -24.35
N ILE A 254 -6.89 2.64 -23.88
CA ILE A 254 -8.16 1.90 -23.82
C ILE A 254 -9.16 2.49 -24.80
N LEU A 255 -9.65 3.71 -24.54
CA LEU A 255 -10.84 4.26 -25.17
C LEU A 255 -10.67 4.62 -26.65
N LYS A 256 -9.44 4.90 -27.08
CA LYS A 256 -9.13 5.10 -28.50
C LYS A 256 -9.35 3.83 -29.33
N LYS A 257 -9.09 2.66 -28.74
CA LYS A 257 -9.26 1.35 -29.37
C LYS A 257 -10.65 0.79 -29.15
N ASP A 258 -11.24 1.04 -27.98
CA ASP A 258 -12.57 0.59 -27.60
C ASP A 258 -13.32 1.70 -26.84
N LYS A 259 -14.11 2.49 -27.57
CA LYS A 259 -14.85 3.64 -27.03
C LYS A 259 -15.88 3.25 -25.97
N ASN A 260 -16.34 1.99 -25.98
CA ASN A 260 -17.36 1.46 -25.05
C ASN A 260 -16.75 0.58 -23.96
N ALA A 261 -15.41 0.58 -23.82
CA ALA A 261 -14.71 -0.23 -22.86
C ALA A 261 -15.18 0.05 -21.43
N LYS A 262 -15.52 -1.01 -20.68
CA LYS A 262 -15.71 -0.93 -19.23
C LYS A 262 -14.39 -1.09 -18.49
N ILE A 263 -14.05 -0.09 -17.68
CA ILE A 263 -12.71 0.12 -17.08
C ILE A 263 -12.82 0.08 -15.56
N LEU A 264 -11.96 -0.71 -14.92
CA LEU A 264 -11.73 -0.66 -13.48
C LEU A 264 -10.36 -0.02 -13.22
N VAL A 265 -10.32 1.03 -12.42
CA VAL A 265 -9.10 1.74 -12.01
C VAL A 265 -8.92 1.60 -10.51
N HIS A 266 -7.73 1.20 -10.09
CA HIS A 266 -7.29 1.17 -8.70
C HIS A 266 -6.18 2.20 -8.50
N ALA A 267 -6.39 3.18 -7.62
CA ALA A 267 -5.49 4.32 -7.44
C ALA A 267 -5.20 4.63 -5.97
N GLY A 268 -4.17 5.40 -5.69
CA GLY A 268 -3.81 5.90 -4.38
C GLY A 268 -4.65 7.13 -4.01
N TYR A 269 -5.15 7.14 -2.78
CA TYR A 269 -5.74 8.31 -2.12
C TYR A 269 -6.61 9.20 -3.02
N SER A 270 -6.21 10.44 -3.26
CA SER A 270 -7.00 11.48 -3.89
C SER A 270 -7.00 11.46 -5.41
N HIS A 271 -6.29 10.53 -6.07
CA HIS A 271 -6.29 10.40 -7.53
C HIS A 271 -7.69 10.18 -8.11
N ILE A 272 -8.64 9.71 -7.30
CA ILE A 272 -10.03 9.48 -7.71
C ILE A 272 -10.95 10.68 -7.48
N TYR A 273 -10.48 11.80 -6.95
CA TYR A 273 -11.34 12.93 -6.61
C TYR A 273 -11.92 13.64 -7.85
N GLU A 274 -13.17 14.07 -7.76
CA GLU A 274 -13.92 14.62 -8.89
C GLU A 274 -13.80 16.14 -9.03
N LYS A 275 -13.53 16.87 -7.93
CA LYS A 275 -13.53 18.33 -7.95
C LYS A 275 -12.10 18.88 -7.92
N PRO A 276 -11.76 19.79 -8.85
CA PRO A 276 -10.47 20.42 -8.86
C PRO A 276 -10.40 21.51 -7.77
N THR A 277 -9.20 21.77 -7.30
CA THR A 277 -8.85 22.97 -6.54
C THR A 277 -7.81 23.77 -7.31
N LYS A 278 -7.48 24.99 -6.85
CA LYS A 278 -6.40 25.78 -7.46
C LYS A 278 -5.06 25.04 -7.51
N HIS A 279 -4.77 24.24 -6.48
CA HIS A 279 -3.46 23.63 -6.27
C HIS A 279 -3.41 22.14 -6.65
N PHE A 280 -4.57 21.47 -6.72
CA PHE A 280 -4.67 20.04 -6.92
C PHE A 280 -5.81 19.70 -7.89
N VAL A 281 -5.50 18.89 -8.90
CA VAL A 281 -6.50 18.32 -9.82
C VAL A 281 -6.20 16.83 -9.97
N ALA A 282 -7.21 16.00 -9.75
CA ALA A 282 -7.07 14.56 -9.72
C ALA A 282 -7.30 13.90 -11.09
N MET A 283 -6.77 12.69 -11.25
CA MET A 283 -6.90 11.85 -12.44
C MET A 283 -8.36 11.63 -12.82
N ALA A 284 -9.27 11.35 -11.87
CA ALA A 284 -10.69 11.16 -12.18
C ALA A 284 -11.34 12.40 -12.80
N HIS A 285 -11.01 13.60 -12.28
CA HIS A 285 -11.46 14.85 -12.86
C HIS A 285 -10.94 15.03 -14.30
N TYR A 286 -9.64 14.83 -14.51
CA TYR A 286 -9.05 14.91 -15.84
C TYR A 286 -9.64 13.88 -16.80
N PHE A 287 -9.86 12.65 -16.34
CA PHE A 287 -10.46 11.58 -17.12
C PHE A 287 -11.85 11.99 -17.62
N ASN A 288 -12.71 12.52 -16.75
CA ASN A 288 -14.00 13.06 -17.17
C ASN A 288 -13.83 14.21 -18.17
N LEU A 289 -12.96 15.19 -17.88
CA LEU A 289 -12.74 16.35 -18.75
C LEU A 289 -12.29 15.99 -20.19
N ILE A 290 -11.47 14.94 -20.35
CA ILE A 290 -10.88 14.56 -21.64
C ILE A 290 -11.66 13.49 -22.39
N THR A 291 -12.50 12.71 -21.71
CA THR A 291 -13.27 11.59 -22.29
C THR A 291 -14.77 11.86 -22.34
N GLY A 292 -15.29 12.72 -21.48
CA GLY A 292 -16.73 12.90 -21.24
C GLY A 292 -17.37 11.79 -20.39
N ILE A 293 -16.59 10.81 -19.91
CA ILE A 293 -17.08 9.71 -19.07
C ILE A 293 -16.96 10.13 -17.61
N ASN A 294 -18.08 10.19 -16.89
CA ASN A 294 -18.06 10.35 -15.44
C ASN A 294 -17.80 8.99 -14.77
N PRO A 295 -16.62 8.76 -14.15
CA PRO A 295 -16.37 7.51 -13.45
C PRO A 295 -17.18 7.43 -12.16
N LEU A 296 -17.60 6.23 -11.76
CA LEU A 296 -18.05 5.99 -10.39
C LEU A 296 -16.84 5.99 -9.47
N THR A 297 -16.78 6.92 -8.52
CA THR A 297 -15.64 7.10 -7.62
C THR A 297 -15.91 6.54 -6.22
N ILE A 298 -15.01 5.71 -5.71
CA ILE A 298 -15.21 4.93 -4.49
C ILE A 298 -14.03 5.14 -3.54
N ASP A 299 -14.28 5.90 -2.48
CA ASP A 299 -13.31 6.09 -1.41
C ASP A 299 -13.40 4.98 -0.36
N GLN A 300 -12.26 4.34 -0.10
CA GLN A 300 -12.01 3.51 1.08
C GLN A 300 -10.76 3.99 1.84
N ALA A 301 -9.91 4.82 1.22
CA ALA A 301 -8.64 5.25 1.78
C ALA A 301 -8.82 6.29 2.91
N SER A 302 -9.74 7.23 2.76
CA SER A 302 -9.92 8.32 3.74
C SER A 302 -10.38 7.81 5.11
N GLN A 303 -10.90 6.58 5.21
CA GLN A 303 -11.25 5.98 6.49
C GLN A 303 -10.08 5.95 7.51
N HIS A 304 -8.83 5.84 7.05
CA HIS A 304 -7.65 5.81 7.94
C HIS A 304 -7.33 7.16 8.56
N GLN A 305 -7.87 8.22 7.97
CA GLN A 305 -7.78 9.57 8.50
C GLN A 305 -8.85 9.83 9.55
N ILE A 306 -9.85 8.96 9.73
CA ILE A 306 -10.81 9.06 10.82
C ILE A 306 -10.12 8.74 12.16
N ASP A 307 -10.55 9.38 13.25
CA ASP A 307 -10.08 9.02 14.59
C ASP A 307 -10.38 7.54 14.92
N LYS A 308 -9.42 6.84 15.55
CA LYS A 308 -9.55 5.40 15.83
C LYS A 308 -10.77 5.11 16.70
N VAL A 309 -11.10 5.99 17.65
CA VAL A 309 -12.25 5.84 18.55
C VAL A 309 -13.55 6.05 17.76
N ASP A 310 -13.65 7.13 17.00
CA ASP A 310 -14.86 7.41 16.19
C ASP A 310 -15.12 6.30 15.17
N TYR A 311 -14.07 5.84 14.49
CA TYR A 311 -14.17 4.72 13.56
C TYR A 311 -14.62 3.42 14.25
N GLN A 312 -14.07 3.12 15.44
CA GLN A 312 -14.49 1.95 16.21
C GLN A 312 -15.96 2.05 16.64
N GLN A 313 -16.43 3.24 17.01
CA GLN A 313 -17.84 3.46 17.36
C GLN A 313 -18.77 3.24 16.17
N VAL A 314 -18.42 3.75 14.98
CA VAL A 314 -19.21 3.54 13.76
C VAL A 314 -19.24 2.07 13.41
N THR A 315 -18.08 1.41 13.37
CA THR A 315 -18.03 -0.02 13.05
C THR A 315 -18.78 -0.84 14.10
N ASP A 316 -18.63 -0.61 15.40
CA ASP A 316 -19.37 -1.36 16.43
C ASP A 316 -20.87 -1.14 16.38
N LYS A 317 -21.31 0.06 16.00
CA LYS A 317 -22.72 0.34 15.81
C LYS A 317 -23.24 -0.40 14.58
N PHE A 318 -22.61 -0.23 13.41
CA PHE A 318 -23.19 -0.64 12.12
C PHE A 318 -22.76 -2.03 11.62
N ILE A 319 -21.76 -2.66 12.23
CA ILE A 319 -21.50 -4.09 12.07
C ILE A 319 -22.72 -4.82 12.65
N LEU A 320 -23.54 -5.41 11.78
CA LEU A 320 -24.58 -6.32 12.21
C LEU A 320 -23.91 -7.63 12.62
N LYS A 321 -24.32 -8.18 13.76
CA LYS A 321 -23.97 -9.54 14.22
C LYS A 321 -24.55 -10.65 13.32
N SER A 322 -24.98 -10.35 12.09
CA SER A 322 -25.53 -11.35 11.18
C SER A 322 -24.42 -11.95 10.32
N ASP A 323 -24.59 -13.22 9.96
CA ASP A 323 -23.70 -13.99 9.07
C ASP A 323 -23.59 -13.44 7.64
N THR A 324 -24.11 -12.24 7.38
CA THR A 324 -24.35 -11.67 6.04
C THR A 324 -23.89 -10.23 5.87
N ILE A 325 -23.33 -9.55 6.88
CA ILE A 325 -22.58 -8.33 6.58
C ILE A 325 -21.19 -8.71 6.07
N THR A 326 -21.06 -8.49 4.77
CA THR A 326 -19.79 -8.43 4.06
C THR A 326 -18.85 -7.47 4.76
N ARG A 327 -17.61 -7.90 4.87
CA ARG A 327 -16.39 -7.16 5.22
C ARG A 327 -16.35 -5.67 4.85
N PHE A 328 -17.05 -5.27 3.78
CA PHE A 328 -17.18 -3.91 3.29
C PHE A 328 -18.64 -3.46 3.38
N PHE A 329 -18.87 -2.30 3.98
CA PHE A 329 -20.20 -1.72 4.08
C PHE A 329 -20.17 -0.21 3.82
N LEU A 330 -21.31 0.33 3.41
CA LEU A 330 -21.56 1.77 3.35
C LEU A 330 -22.74 2.12 4.24
N LEU A 331 -22.91 3.40 4.55
CA LEU A 331 -24.04 3.90 5.32
C LEU A 331 -24.94 4.71 4.39
N ARG A 332 -26.22 4.33 4.30
CA ARG A 332 -27.22 5.07 3.53
C ARG A 332 -28.17 5.80 4.47
N ASP A 333 -28.40 7.07 4.20
CA ASP A 333 -29.43 7.86 4.89
C ASP A 333 -30.82 7.31 4.54
N LYS A 334 -31.61 6.97 5.56
CA LYS A 334 -32.93 6.34 5.38
C LYS A 334 -33.95 7.29 4.74
N LYS A 335 -33.79 8.60 4.91
CA LYS A 335 -34.69 9.64 4.39
C LYS A 335 -34.28 10.07 2.98
N THR A 336 -33.04 10.52 2.80
CA THR A 336 -32.57 11.06 1.52
C THR A 336 -32.16 9.98 0.52
N LYS A 337 -31.88 8.76 1.01
CA LYS A 337 -31.30 7.64 0.25
C LYS A 337 -29.88 7.91 -0.24
N GLU A 338 -29.26 9.02 0.15
CA GLU A 338 -27.86 9.31 -0.17
C GLU A 338 -26.90 8.45 0.66
N VAL A 339 -25.72 8.17 0.09
CA VAL A 339 -24.64 7.51 0.84
C VAL A 339 -23.95 8.55 1.71
N TRP A 340 -23.80 8.24 2.99
CA TRP A 340 -23.07 9.09 3.92
C TRP A 340 -21.58 9.11 3.56
N LYS A 341 -20.99 10.29 3.64
CA LYS A 341 -19.58 10.57 3.38
C LYS A 341 -19.08 11.58 4.41
N PRO A 342 -17.81 11.51 4.86
CA PRO A 342 -17.20 12.58 5.65
C PRO A 342 -17.26 13.91 4.88
N ASN A 343 -17.40 15.04 5.60
CA ASN A 343 -17.57 16.35 4.97
C ASN A 343 -16.42 16.70 4.01
N GLU A 344 -15.19 16.27 4.35
CA GLU A 344 -13.98 16.56 3.58
C GLU A 344 -13.94 15.89 2.21
N VAL A 345 -14.66 14.77 2.03
CA VAL A 345 -14.73 14.02 0.76
C VAL A 345 -16.15 13.96 0.17
N LYS A 346 -17.14 14.59 0.83
CA LYS A 346 -18.56 14.49 0.48
C LYS A 346 -18.85 14.82 -0.98
N ASP A 347 -18.21 15.85 -1.50
CA ASP A 347 -18.40 16.33 -2.87
C ASP A 347 -17.28 15.87 -3.82
N GLN A 348 -16.35 15.05 -3.32
CA GLN A 348 -15.18 14.57 -4.06
C GLN A 348 -15.36 13.18 -4.64
N VAL A 349 -16.23 12.36 -4.02
CA VAL A 349 -16.46 10.98 -4.43
C VAL A 349 -17.94 10.60 -4.37
N ASP A 350 -18.34 9.58 -5.12
CA ASP A 350 -19.72 9.06 -5.12
C ASP A 350 -20.01 8.22 -3.87
N LEU A 351 -19.14 7.25 -3.57
CA LEU A 351 -19.31 6.27 -2.51
C LEU A 351 -18.16 6.33 -1.49
N PHE A 352 -18.50 6.10 -0.21
CA PHE A 352 -17.54 5.93 0.87
C PHE A 352 -17.75 4.56 1.54
N VAL A 353 -16.69 3.76 1.60
CA VAL A 353 -16.72 2.36 2.04
C VAL A 353 -15.95 2.19 3.34
N PHE A 354 -16.62 1.62 4.34
CA PHE A 354 -16.02 1.21 5.59
C PHE A 354 -15.56 -0.25 5.54
N HIS A 355 -14.43 -0.51 6.19
CA HIS A 355 -13.91 -1.85 6.41
C HIS A 355 -14.24 -2.32 7.83
N THR A 356 -14.65 -3.57 8.01
CA THR A 356 -14.86 -4.09 9.37
C THR A 356 -13.51 -4.49 9.98
N GLN A 357 -13.10 -3.84 11.08
CA GLN A 357 -11.85 -4.18 11.80
C GLN A 357 -11.95 -5.45 12.66
N LYS A 358 -13.18 -5.89 12.99
CA LYS A 358 -13.47 -7.00 13.90
C LYS A 358 -13.85 -8.28 13.17
N VAL A 359 -13.00 -8.76 12.25
CA VAL A 359 -12.92 -10.22 12.07
C VAL A 359 -11.76 -10.67 12.97
N PRO A 360 -11.99 -11.44 14.05
CA PRO A 360 -10.93 -11.92 14.96
C PRO A 360 -9.81 -12.67 14.24
N GLU A 361 -10.12 -13.23 13.09
CA GLU A 361 -9.16 -13.76 12.13
C GLU A 361 -8.22 -12.63 11.69
N TYR A 362 -8.70 -11.48 11.26
CA TYR A 362 -7.91 -10.41 10.66
C TYR A 362 -6.70 -9.90 11.49
N ARG A 363 -6.81 -9.77 12.82
CA ARG A 363 -5.68 -9.34 13.67
C ARG A 363 -4.63 -10.43 13.95
N ARG A 364 -4.98 -11.71 13.80
CA ARG A 364 -4.08 -12.86 14.02
C ARG A 364 -3.71 -13.60 12.73
N THR A 365 -4.34 -13.27 11.60
CA THR A 365 -4.18 -14.00 10.33
C THR A 365 -3.27 -13.32 9.32
N PHE A 366 -2.89 -12.05 9.49
CA PHE A 366 -1.76 -11.50 8.74
C PHE A 366 -0.44 -12.25 8.99
N SER A 367 -0.31 -12.92 10.14
CA SER A 367 0.79 -13.85 10.43
C SER A 367 0.43 -15.33 10.25
N ASN A 368 -0.85 -15.72 10.28
CA ASN A 368 -1.26 -17.12 10.45
C ASN A 368 -2.43 -17.58 9.56
N GLN A 369 -2.84 -16.88 8.51
CA GLN A 369 -3.54 -17.48 7.36
C GLN A 369 -2.97 -16.82 6.09
N PRO A 370 -2.23 -17.54 5.25
CA PRO A 370 -2.06 -17.16 3.86
C PRO A 370 -3.44 -16.88 3.31
N PHE A 371 -3.60 -15.79 2.59
CA PHE A 371 -4.84 -15.56 1.89
C PHE A 371 -5.02 -16.65 0.84
N VAL A 372 -6.14 -17.40 0.91
CA VAL A 372 -6.65 -18.09 -0.28
C VAL A 372 -7.42 -17.08 -1.10
N PHE A 373 -6.76 -16.62 -2.15
CA PHE A 373 -7.46 -16.13 -3.32
C PHE A 373 -8.30 -17.28 -3.89
N GLY A 374 -9.65 -17.19 -3.79
CA GLY A 374 -10.57 -18.13 -4.46
C GLY A 374 -11.41 -19.08 -3.60
N GLY A 375 -11.51 -18.90 -2.27
CA GLY A 375 -12.49 -19.66 -1.47
C GLY A 375 -12.18 -21.15 -1.26
N HIS A 376 -10.94 -21.58 -1.50
CA HIS A 376 -10.52 -22.94 -1.17
C HIS A 376 -10.36 -23.11 0.35
N LYS A 377 -11.02 -24.12 0.93
CA LYS A 377 -10.79 -24.52 2.32
C LYS A 377 -9.38 -25.07 2.49
N PHE A 378 -8.64 -24.54 3.46
CA PHE A 378 -7.37 -25.12 3.89
C PHE A 378 -7.55 -26.49 4.54
N LYS A 379 -6.70 -27.45 4.20
CA LYS A 379 -6.73 -28.80 4.81
C LYS A 379 -5.68 -29.03 5.90
N LYS A 380 -4.56 -28.28 5.89
CA LYS A 380 -3.43 -28.49 6.79
C LYS A 380 -2.59 -27.21 6.90
N SER A 381 -2.07 -26.92 8.09
CA SER A 381 -0.99 -25.95 8.25
C SER A 381 0.27 -26.66 8.73
N ASP A 382 1.40 -26.29 8.15
CA ASP A 382 2.72 -26.74 8.60
C ASP A 382 3.44 -25.60 9.32
N LYS A 383 4.30 -25.96 10.28
CA LYS A 383 5.15 -25.01 10.98
C LYS A 383 6.36 -24.67 10.12
N VAL A 384 6.72 -23.40 10.13
CA VAL A 384 7.98 -22.91 9.56
C VAL A 384 9.08 -23.12 10.61
N THR A 385 10.18 -23.73 10.21
CA THR A 385 11.32 -23.99 11.10
C THR A 385 12.62 -23.52 10.45
N LEU A 386 13.46 -22.89 11.28
CA LEU A 386 14.83 -22.50 10.97
C LEU A 386 15.77 -23.21 11.96
N GLY A 387 17.01 -23.46 11.54
CA GLY A 387 18.05 -24.01 12.40
C GLY A 387 18.23 -23.22 13.70
N GLU A 388 18.67 -23.87 14.77
CA GLU A 388 18.80 -23.24 16.09
C GLU A 388 19.83 -22.08 16.11
N THR A 389 20.76 -22.10 15.16
CA THR A 389 21.84 -21.12 14.96
C THR A 389 21.43 -19.95 14.04
N ALA A 390 20.18 -19.92 13.55
CA ALA A 390 19.73 -18.91 12.59
C ALA A 390 19.82 -17.47 13.15
N VAL A 391 20.48 -16.59 12.41
CA VAL A 391 20.62 -15.16 12.75
C VAL A 391 19.50 -14.37 12.08
N TYR A 392 18.66 -13.71 12.89
CA TYR A 392 17.50 -12.92 12.44
C TYR A 392 17.87 -11.46 12.10
N PRO A 393 17.04 -10.75 11.31
CA PRO A 393 15.84 -11.21 10.60
C PRO A 393 16.06 -12.07 9.35
N TRP A 394 14.98 -12.73 8.92
CA TRP A 394 14.84 -13.46 7.64
C TRP A 394 13.55 -13.04 6.94
N LEU A 395 13.54 -12.94 5.61
CA LEU A 395 12.31 -12.79 4.83
C LEU A 395 11.82 -14.17 4.41
N PHE A 396 10.63 -14.56 4.86
CA PHE A 396 9.96 -15.77 4.38
C PHE A 396 9.05 -15.40 3.20
N GLU A 397 9.16 -16.13 2.09
CA GLU A 397 8.39 -15.93 0.86
C GLU A 397 7.63 -17.21 0.47
N VAL A 398 6.45 -17.04 -0.10
CA VAL A 398 5.69 -18.09 -0.76
C VAL A 398 5.45 -17.65 -2.19
N THR A 399 5.67 -18.54 -3.15
CA THR A 399 5.48 -18.29 -4.59
C THR A 399 4.86 -19.53 -5.24
N TYR A 400 4.25 -19.38 -6.41
CA TYR A 400 3.76 -20.54 -7.15
C TYR A 400 4.91 -21.31 -7.79
N LEU A 401 4.78 -22.64 -7.86
CA LEU A 401 5.83 -23.53 -8.37
C LEU A 401 6.19 -23.25 -9.83
N ASN A 402 5.20 -22.92 -10.66
CA ASN A 402 5.36 -22.65 -12.08
C ASN A 402 5.84 -21.22 -12.40
N GLU A 403 6.00 -20.37 -11.38
CA GLU A 403 6.53 -19.03 -11.57
C GLU A 403 8.06 -19.02 -11.40
N PRO A 404 8.80 -18.15 -12.12
CA PRO A 404 10.25 -18.00 -11.96
C PRO A 404 10.61 -17.36 -10.61
N ARG A 405 11.91 -17.22 -10.34
CA ARG A 405 12.41 -16.68 -9.06
C ARG A 405 12.12 -15.18 -8.89
N ASP A 406 12.15 -14.45 -9.98
CA ASP A 406 11.89 -13.01 -10.04
C ASP A 406 10.40 -12.68 -10.04
N ALA A 407 9.50 -13.67 -10.10
CA ALA A 407 8.09 -13.44 -9.83
C ALA A 407 7.87 -12.99 -8.38
N THR A 408 6.99 -12.03 -8.17
CA THR A 408 6.74 -11.54 -6.81
C THR A 408 6.11 -12.61 -5.94
N ALA A 409 6.46 -12.66 -4.65
CA ALA A 409 5.81 -13.56 -3.72
C ALA A 409 4.28 -13.37 -3.69
N THR A 410 3.56 -14.48 -3.54
CA THR A 410 2.12 -14.48 -3.23
C THR A 410 1.87 -14.18 -1.75
N TYR A 411 2.87 -14.44 -0.91
CA TYR A 411 2.91 -14.04 0.49
C TYR A 411 4.35 -13.84 0.91
N GLN A 412 4.66 -12.80 1.67
CA GLN A 412 5.95 -12.71 2.33
C GLN A 412 5.85 -11.98 3.66
N ILE A 413 6.73 -12.34 4.59
CA ILE A 413 6.78 -11.76 5.92
C ILE A 413 8.21 -11.78 6.46
N GLU A 414 8.63 -10.67 7.04
CA GLU A 414 9.88 -10.59 7.80
C GLU A 414 9.71 -11.27 9.16
N ILE A 415 10.58 -12.23 9.42
CA ILE A 415 10.73 -12.94 10.69
C ILE A 415 11.86 -12.28 11.45
N ARG A 416 11.55 -11.54 12.52
CA ARG A 416 12.56 -10.76 13.27
C ARG A 416 13.17 -11.50 14.45
N ASN A 417 12.54 -12.59 14.87
CA ASN A 417 13.00 -13.42 15.98
C ASN A 417 12.26 -14.77 16.00
N LYS A 418 12.75 -15.69 16.82
CA LYS A 418 12.18 -17.03 17.02
C LYS A 418 10.70 -17.02 17.44
N LYS A 419 10.28 -16.06 18.27
CA LYS A 419 8.88 -15.93 18.72
C LYS A 419 7.93 -15.54 17.58
N GLU A 420 8.41 -14.78 16.60
CA GLU A 420 7.66 -14.49 15.37
C GLU A 420 7.59 -15.71 14.46
N LEU A 421 8.70 -16.44 14.28
CA LEU A 421 8.76 -17.71 13.53
C LEU A 421 7.71 -18.71 14.03
N GLU A 422 7.63 -18.90 15.36
CA GLU A 422 6.71 -19.84 16.01
C GLU A 422 5.23 -19.54 15.76
N LYS A 423 4.90 -18.31 15.37
CA LYS A 423 3.54 -17.92 15.00
C LYS A 423 3.23 -18.29 13.56
N ILE A 424 4.20 -18.20 12.65
CA ILE A 424 3.97 -18.37 11.22
C ILE A 424 3.45 -19.77 10.92
N ARG A 425 2.40 -19.80 10.09
CA ARG A 425 1.77 -21.02 9.61
C ARG A 425 1.63 -20.92 8.11
N VAL A 426 2.03 -21.98 7.43
CA VAL A 426 1.91 -22.10 5.97
C VAL A 426 0.74 -23.00 5.67
N PHE A 427 -0.10 -22.59 4.73
CA PHE A 427 -1.32 -23.29 4.40
C PHE A 427 -1.39 -23.60 2.92
N TYR A 428 -1.92 -24.79 2.62
CA TYR A 428 -1.95 -25.35 1.28
C TYR A 428 -3.35 -25.22 0.67
N THR A 429 -3.43 -24.65 -0.54
CA THR A 429 -4.65 -24.78 -1.34
C THR A 429 -4.64 -26.14 -2.06
N LYS A 430 -5.82 -26.72 -2.32
CA LYS A 430 -5.92 -28.06 -2.92
C LYS A 430 -5.29 -28.18 -4.31
N ASN A 431 -5.16 -27.05 -5.02
CA ASN A 431 -4.79 -27.03 -6.45
C ASN A 431 -3.51 -26.22 -6.76
N ALA A 432 -2.99 -25.43 -5.82
CA ALA A 432 -1.74 -24.71 -6.05
C ALA A 432 -0.56 -25.46 -5.44
N ILE A 433 0.43 -25.76 -6.27
CA ILE A 433 1.74 -26.21 -5.80
C ILE A 433 2.58 -24.95 -5.56
N SER A 434 3.05 -24.79 -4.33
CA SER A 434 3.84 -23.62 -3.89
C SER A 434 5.29 -24.00 -3.67
N LYS A 435 6.20 -23.04 -3.87
CA LYS A 435 7.58 -23.09 -3.40
C LYS A 435 7.74 -22.10 -2.24
N TYR A 436 8.47 -22.53 -1.22
CA TYR A 436 8.72 -21.77 0.00
C TYR A 436 10.15 -21.27 -0.04
N GLY A 437 10.34 -19.96 0.15
CA GLY A 437 11.61 -19.30 0.09
C GLY A 437 11.97 -18.64 1.41
N PHE A 438 13.26 -18.56 1.70
CA PHE A 438 13.81 -17.82 2.81
C PHE A 438 14.97 -16.97 2.31
N VAL A 439 14.95 -15.68 2.63
CA VAL A 439 15.98 -14.72 2.25
C VAL A 439 16.67 -14.21 3.51
N THR A 440 17.99 -14.35 3.58
CA THR A 440 18.79 -13.78 4.66
C THR A 440 18.95 -12.27 4.46
N GLN A 441 19.39 -11.57 5.50
CA GLN A 441 19.71 -10.14 5.40
C GLN A 441 20.75 -9.82 4.33
N GLU A 442 21.68 -10.75 4.09
CA GLU A 442 22.76 -10.59 3.11
C GLU A 442 22.34 -10.97 1.69
N GLY A 443 21.10 -11.44 1.50
CA GLY A 443 20.54 -11.84 0.21
C GLY A 443 20.74 -13.31 -0.15
N GLY A 444 21.20 -14.14 0.79
CA GLY A 444 21.22 -15.59 0.61
C GLY A 444 19.80 -16.13 0.49
N TYR A 445 19.56 -17.03 -0.46
CA TYR A 445 18.22 -17.52 -0.77
C TYR A 445 18.16 -19.05 -0.68
N TYR A 446 17.19 -19.56 0.07
CA TYR A 446 16.96 -20.99 0.28
C TYR A 446 15.52 -21.32 -0.06
N TYR A 447 15.25 -22.45 -0.70
CA TYR A 447 13.88 -22.85 -1.00
C TYR A 447 13.60 -24.33 -0.75
N SER A 448 12.34 -24.64 -0.45
CA SER A 448 11.80 -25.99 -0.30
C SER A 448 10.48 -26.11 -1.06
N PHE A 449 10.25 -27.29 -1.64
CA PHE A 449 8.98 -27.68 -2.28
C PHE A 449 8.04 -28.44 -1.32
N SER A 450 8.52 -28.73 -0.11
CA SER A 450 7.79 -29.44 0.93
C SER A 450 7.85 -28.64 2.23
N ASN A 451 7.60 -29.28 3.39
CA ASN A 451 7.64 -28.64 4.72
C ASN A 451 8.69 -27.50 4.79
N PRO A 452 8.29 -26.26 5.15
CA PRO A 452 9.16 -25.09 5.14
C PRO A 452 10.17 -25.17 6.29
N THR A 453 11.17 -26.01 6.11
CA THR A 453 12.25 -26.28 7.07
C THR A 453 13.57 -25.96 6.39
N ILE A 454 14.37 -25.12 7.04
CA ILE A 454 15.81 -25.05 6.75
C ILE A 454 16.51 -25.84 7.85
N LYS A 455 17.17 -26.92 7.46
CA LYS A 455 18.11 -27.65 8.32
C LYS A 455 19.50 -27.11 8.00
N ASP A 456 20.27 -26.93 9.08
CA ASP A 456 21.63 -26.40 9.15
C ASP A 456 21.73 -24.86 9.16
#